data_AF-A0A8W8L2F5-F1
#
_entry.id   AF-A0A8W8L2F5-F1
#
_cell.length_a   1.000
_cell.length_b   1.000
_cell.length_c   1.000
_cell.angle_alpha   90.00
_cell.angle_beta   90.00
_cell.angle_gamma   90.00
#
_symmetry.space_group_name_H-M   'P 1'
#
loop_
_entity.id
_entity.type
_entity.pdbx_description
1 polymer ?
#
loop_
_entity_poly.entity_id
_entity_poly.type
_entity_poly.pdbx_seq_one_letter_code
_entity_poly.pdbx_strand_id
1 'polypeptide(L)'
;GGIGAFKPGSRYLVLDAGGGTVDITVHEVQFNGTLKELDKASGGAWGGTRVDESFKEMLEEIVGGGMLEEFALSHTADYIDLFRDFETKKRNVKDDSPGKITLRIPITLQELYEERGEGEIKKKIRQTKYKDDLTWVGDRLRIDKPRFVELFSAACDGMVDHVKKLLKSPKVRGTNNILMVGGFSESPLLQKRIREEFPSCRVIIPQEAGLAVLKGAVIFGHQPATIAARISKYTYGISTNTKFDRSKHPMSKLKMVEGKEKCKDVFDKHVSIGQLLEIDDVQSEKSYWPLYSNQTQVSLPVYTSTIEDPSFVDEPECSYLGKLTVDIPKHGSDKEVSSSFIFGGTELKVQAVVKSTGETTSANFDFLEGEP
;
A
#
# COMPACT_ATOMS: atom_id res chain seq x y z
N GLY A 1 26.54 8.76 12.96
CA GLY A 1 26.78 7.31 13.16
C GLY A 1 25.87 6.40 12.33
N GLY A 2 25.55 6.71 11.06
CA GLY A 2 24.57 5.98 10.26
C GLY A 2 25.10 4.77 9.46
N ILE A 3 26.42 4.68 9.25
CA ILE A 3 27.03 3.75 8.27
C ILE A 3 26.88 2.27 8.66
N GLY A 4 26.64 1.94 9.93
CA GLY A 4 26.51 0.56 10.39
C GLY A 4 25.18 -0.13 10.05
N ALA A 5 24.09 0.64 9.91
CA ALA A 5 22.74 0.07 9.74
C ALA A 5 22.48 -0.47 8.31
N PHE A 6 23.33 -0.09 7.36
CA PHE A 6 23.16 -0.40 5.93
C PHE A 6 24.39 -1.13 5.37
N LYS A 7 25.09 -1.91 6.20
CA LYS A 7 26.19 -2.78 5.74
C LYS A 7 25.64 -4.11 5.23
N PRO A 8 26.35 -4.83 4.36
CA PRO A 8 26.01 -6.21 3.99
C PRO A 8 25.62 -7.08 5.19
N GLY A 9 24.54 -7.84 5.05
CA GLY A 9 23.93 -8.68 6.09
C GLY A 9 23.04 -7.91 7.09
N SER A 10 23.01 -6.58 7.05
CA SER A 10 22.12 -5.79 7.90
C SER A 10 20.69 -5.89 7.41
N ARG A 11 19.75 -5.99 8.36
CA ARG A 11 18.32 -6.04 8.10
C ARG A 11 17.64 -4.82 8.69
N TYR A 12 16.74 -4.22 7.92
CA TYR A 12 16.00 -3.04 8.34
C TYR A 12 14.57 -3.06 7.81
N LEU A 13 13.66 -2.55 8.63
CA LEU A 13 12.29 -2.27 8.25
C LEU A 13 12.22 -0.82 7.76
N VAL A 14 11.61 -0.58 6.61
CA VAL A 14 11.21 0.76 6.18
C VAL A 14 9.77 0.96 6.61
N LEU A 15 9.53 2.04 7.36
CA LEU A 15 8.21 2.49 7.79
C LEU A 15 7.95 3.83 7.10
N ASP A 16 7.30 3.79 5.94
CA ASP A 16 6.90 4.98 5.21
C ASP A 16 5.57 5.48 5.74
N ALA A 17 5.60 6.44 6.66
CA ALA A 17 4.42 7.05 7.24
C ALA A 17 4.07 8.33 6.49
N GLY A 18 3.14 8.21 5.54
CA GLY A 18 2.62 9.30 4.74
C GLY A 18 1.44 10.03 5.39
N GLY A 19 0.76 10.84 4.57
CA GLY A 19 -0.47 11.52 4.98
C GLY A 19 -1.64 10.55 5.15
N GLY A 20 -1.97 9.77 4.12
CA GLY A 20 -3.09 8.83 4.16
C GLY A 20 -2.70 7.43 4.66
N THR A 21 -1.62 6.87 4.12
CA THR A 21 -1.21 5.49 4.37
C THR A 21 0.11 5.40 5.13
N VAL A 22 0.33 4.23 5.73
CA VAL A 22 1.63 3.78 6.18
C VAL A 22 1.98 2.51 5.41
N ASP A 23 3.13 2.51 4.75
CA ASP A 23 3.64 1.39 3.97
C ASP A 23 4.92 0.83 4.62
N ILE A 24 4.98 -0.50 4.74
CA ILE A 24 5.98 -1.22 5.51
C ILE A 24 6.60 -2.32 4.66
N THR A 25 7.93 -2.29 4.57
CA THR A 25 8.74 -3.29 3.89
C THR A 25 9.94 -3.68 4.75
N VAL A 26 10.47 -4.88 4.55
CA VAL A 26 11.67 -5.34 5.28
C VAL A 26 12.72 -5.80 4.29
N HIS A 27 13.93 -5.28 4.45
CA HIS A 27 15.02 -5.49 3.51
C HIS A 27 16.27 -6.03 4.21
N GLU A 28 17.06 -6.80 3.46
CA GLU A 28 18.43 -7.16 3.78
C GLU A 28 19.39 -6.56 2.73
N VAL A 29 20.43 -5.88 3.21
CA VAL A 29 21.52 -5.40 2.37
C VAL A 29 22.40 -6.57 1.94
N GLN A 30 22.51 -6.82 0.65
CA GLN A 30 23.33 -7.89 0.09
C GLN A 30 24.82 -7.49 0.01
N PHE A 31 25.71 -8.45 -0.20
CA PHE A 31 27.16 -8.22 -0.25
C PHE A 31 27.59 -7.28 -1.39
N ASN A 32 26.89 -7.33 -2.51
CA ASN A 32 27.08 -6.44 -3.66
C ASN A 32 26.41 -5.06 -3.48
N GLY A 33 25.82 -4.77 -2.31
CA GLY A 33 25.17 -3.51 -2.00
C GLY A 33 23.72 -3.38 -2.48
N THR A 34 23.17 -4.40 -3.15
CA THR A 34 21.76 -4.38 -3.56
C THR A 34 20.84 -4.73 -2.39
N LEU A 35 19.55 -4.47 -2.57
CA LEU A 35 18.53 -4.77 -1.57
C LEU A 35 17.72 -6.02 -1.95
N LYS A 36 17.49 -6.88 -0.95
CA LYS A 36 16.59 -8.02 -1.03
C LYS A 36 15.43 -7.85 -0.05
N GLU A 37 14.20 -7.88 -0.55
CA GLU A 37 13.00 -7.90 0.29
C GLU A 37 12.88 -9.26 1.03
N LEU A 38 12.51 -9.23 2.32
CA LEU A 38 12.45 -10.41 3.19
C LEU A 38 11.03 -10.92 3.47
N ASP A 39 10.03 -10.06 3.38
CA ASP A 39 8.62 -10.42 3.48
C ASP A 39 7.78 -9.47 2.62
N LYS A 40 6.58 -9.90 2.24
CA LYS A 40 5.68 -9.12 1.38
C LYS A 40 5.41 -7.74 2.00
N ALA A 41 5.54 -6.69 1.19
CA ALA A 41 5.10 -5.34 1.53
C ALA A 41 3.67 -5.32 2.12
N SER A 42 3.46 -4.50 3.14
CA SER A 42 2.19 -4.41 3.88
C SER A 42 1.95 -2.98 4.37
N GLY A 43 0.72 -2.65 4.76
CA GLY A 43 0.41 -1.29 5.17
C GLY A 43 -1.04 -1.12 5.62
N GLY A 44 -1.43 0.12 5.89
CA GLY A 44 -2.78 0.47 6.30
C GLY A 44 -3.04 1.97 6.32
N ALA A 45 -4.31 2.35 6.51
CA ALA A 45 -4.76 3.73 6.66
C ALA A 45 -4.42 4.31 8.05
N TRP A 46 -3.13 4.36 8.36
CA TRP A 46 -2.57 4.79 9.65
C TRP A 46 -1.78 6.11 9.54
N GLY A 47 -1.91 6.81 8.40
CA GLY A 47 -1.18 8.04 8.13
C GLY A 47 -1.62 9.22 9.00
N GLY A 48 -0.94 10.35 8.84
CA GLY A 48 -1.21 11.57 9.60
C GLY A 48 -2.63 12.14 9.45
N THR A 49 -3.36 11.79 8.38
CA THR A 49 -4.77 12.14 8.15
C THR A 49 -5.70 11.46 9.14
N ARG A 50 -5.34 10.28 9.66
CA ARG A 50 -6.13 9.61 10.70
C ARG A 50 -6.19 10.41 12.00
N VAL A 51 -5.13 11.18 12.29
CA VAL A 51 -5.10 12.12 13.43
C VAL A 51 -6.00 13.33 13.17
N ASP A 52 -6.08 13.80 11.92
CA ASP A 52 -6.99 14.87 11.52
C ASP A 52 -8.46 14.43 11.66
N GLU A 53 -8.76 13.19 11.28
CA GLU A 53 -10.08 12.57 11.49
C GLU A 53 -10.44 12.49 12.97
N SER A 54 -9.55 12.00 13.84
CA SER A 54 -9.81 11.96 15.28
C SER A 54 -10.04 13.36 15.88
N PHE A 55 -9.37 14.39 15.35
CA PHE A 55 -9.64 15.77 15.76
C PHE A 55 -11.01 16.28 15.27
N LYS A 56 -11.40 15.95 14.03
CA LYS A 56 -12.74 16.26 13.49
C LYS A 56 -13.84 15.58 14.30
N GLU A 57 -13.71 14.29 14.57
CA GLU A 57 -14.63 13.51 15.40
C GLU A 57 -14.80 14.14 16.79
N MET A 58 -13.69 14.56 17.43
CA MET A 58 -13.72 15.26 18.71
C MET A 58 -14.50 16.59 18.62
N LEU A 59 -14.29 17.38 17.55
CA LEU A 59 -15.03 18.62 17.34
C LEU A 59 -16.52 18.35 17.08
N GLU A 60 -16.88 17.37 16.25
CA GLU A 60 -18.27 16.98 15.98
C GLU A 60 -19.00 16.48 17.23
N GLU A 61 -18.33 15.74 18.11
CA GLU A 61 -18.91 15.36 19.41
C GLU A 61 -19.21 16.57 20.32
N ILE A 62 -18.51 17.68 20.11
CA ILE A 62 -18.76 18.94 20.82
C ILE A 62 -19.86 19.73 20.13
N VAL A 63 -19.70 20.03 18.84
CA VAL A 63 -20.55 20.98 18.12
C VAL A 63 -21.76 20.35 17.42
N GLY A 64 -21.90 19.03 17.51
CA GLY A 64 -22.96 18.27 16.85
C GLY A 64 -22.61 17.87 15.42
N GLY A 65 -23.21 16.77 14.96
CA GLY A 65 -23.03 16.27 13.60
C GLY A 65 -23.60 17.24 12.55
N GLY A 66 -22.92 17.38 11.42
CA GLY A 66 -23.34 18.29 10.34
C GLY A 66 -22.90 19.74 10.53
N MET A 67 -22.37 20.12 11.71
CA MET A 67 -21.93 21.48 11.98
C MET A 67 -20.61 21.80 11.26
N LEU A 68 -19.64 20.87 11.27
CA LEU A 68 -18.36 21.10 10.59
C LEU A 68 -18.52 21.10 9.06
N GLU A 69 -19.44 20.30 8.53
CA GLU A 69 -19.76 20.26 7.10
C GLU A 69 -20.43 21.57 6.65
N GLU A 70 -21.40 22.08 7.42
CA GLU A 70 -21.97 23.39 7.13
C GLU A 70 -20.92 24.49 7.25
N PHE A 71 -20.07 24.45 8.27
CA PHE A 71 -18.98 25.40 8.44
C PHE A 71 -18.01 25.38 7.24
N ALA A 72 -17.68 24.20 6.73
CA ALA A 72 -16.85 24.06 5.53
C ALA A 72 -17.49 24.68 4.26
N LEU A 73 -18.82 24.59 4.14
CA LEU A 73 -19.57 25.12 2.99
C LEU A 73 -19.85 26.62 3.07
N SER A 74 -20.20 27.12 4.26
CA SER A 74 -20.59 28.52 4.50
C SER A 74 -19.40 29.43 4.76
N HIS A 75 -18.32 28.90 5.37
CA HIS A 75 -17.16 29.66 5.82
C HIS A 75 -15.85 28.94 5.45
N THR A 76 -15.69 28.57 4.17
CA THR A 76 -14.59 27.73 3.68
C THR A 76 -13.19 28.22 4.09
N ALA A 77 -12.95 29.53 4.04
CA ALA A 77 -11.64 30.10 4.38
C ALA A 77 -11.28 29.87 5.86
N ASP A 78 -12.24 30.11 6.75
CA ASP A 78 -12.06 29.92 8.20
C ASP A 78 -11.93 28.44 8.56
N TYR A 79 -12.70 27.57 7.89
CA TYR A 79 -12.53 26.11 8.00
C TYR A 79 -11.09 25.69 7.66
N ILE A 80 -10.56 26.17 6.53
CA ILE A 80 -9.18 25.87 6.12
C ILE A 80 -8.18 26.39 7.14
N ASP A 81 -8.36 27.61 7.67
CA ASP A 81 -7.45 28.19 8.65
C ASP A 81 -7.45 27.44 9.99
N LEU A 82 -8.61 26.97 10.45
CA LEU A 82 -8.72 26.10 11.63
C LEU A 82 -7.86 24.84 11.48
N PHE A 83 -8.03 24.11 10.37
CA PHE A 83 -7.29 22.87 10.14
C PHE A 83 -5.82 23.11 9.82
N ARG A 84 -5.45 24.28 9.27
CA ARG A 84 -4.05 24.68 9.10
C ARG A 84 -3.35 24.94 10.44
N ASP A 85 -4.02 25.59 11.39
CA ASP A 85 -3.47 25.77 12.75
C ASP A 85 -3.33 24.40 13.43
N PHE A 86 -4.34 23.53 13.31
CA PHE A 86 -4.26 22.16 13.82
C PHE A 86 -3.07 21.38 13.22
N GLU A 87 -2.91 21.37 11.90
CA GLU A 87 -1.78 20.73 11.21
C GLU A 87 -0.44 21.23 11.74
N THR A 88 -0.33 22.54 11.98
CA THR A 88 0.86 23.16 12.56
C THR A 88 1.13 22.64 13.97
N LYS A 89 0.11 22.49 14.83
CA LYS A 89 0.30 21.91 16.17
C LYS A 89 0.63 20.43 16.11
N LYS A 90 -0.08 19.66 15.27
CA LYS A 90 0.11 18.21 15.07
C LYS A 90 1.55 17.88 14.69
N ARG A 91 2.15 18.66 13.80
CA ARG A 91 3.55 18.47 13.37
C ARG A 91 4.58 18.78 14.45
N ASN A 92 4.30 19.73 15.35
CA ASN A 92 5.30 20.30 16.26
C ASN A 92 5.14 19.86 17.72
N VAL A 93 4.02 19.25 18.09
CA VAL A 93 3.77 18.84 19.47
C VAL A 93 4.78 17.78 19.92
N LYS A 94 5.26 17.94 21.16
CA LYS A 94 6.16 17.00 21.86
C LYS A 94 5.52 16.59 23.16
N ASP A 95 5.81 15.37 23.61
CA ASP A 95 5.33 14.85 24.90
C ASP A 95 6.47 14.75 25.92
N ASP A 96 7.00 15.92 26.26
CA ASP A 96 8.18 16.14 27.12
C ASP A 96 7.84 16.84 28.44
N SER A 97 6.83 17.70 28.45
CA SER A 97 6.34 18.40 29.63
C SER A 97 4.81 18.49 29.69
N PRO A 98 4.20 18.56 30.88
CA PRO A 98 2.79 18.92 31.03
C PRO A 98 2.50 20.28 30.38
N GLY A 99 1.28 20.45 29.89
CA GLY A 99 0.86 21.71 29.27
C GLY A 99 -0.43 21.58 28.48
N LYS A 100 -0.79 22.67 27.81
CA LYS A 100 -1.96 22.73 26.92
C LYS A 100 -1.54 23.16 25.52
N ILE A 101 -2.14 22.55 24.51
CA ILE A 101 -2.05 22.97 23.12
C ILE A 101 -3.18 23.97 22.86
N THR A 102 -2.85 25.15 22.35
CA THR A 102 -3.84 26.19 22.06
C THR A 102 -4.07 26.26 20.56
N LEU A 103 -5.32 26.06 20.15
CA LEU A 103 -5.79 26.22 18.78
C LEU A 103 -6.62 27.50 18.68
N ARG A 104 -6.45 28.23 17.60
CA ARG A 104 -7.35 29.31 17.23
C ARG A 104 -8.60 28.72 16.60
N ILE A 105 -9.76 29.07 17.13
CA ILE A 105 -11.04 28.69 16.58
C ILE A 105 -11.67 29.94 15.95
N PRO A 106 -11.99 29.92 14.65
CA PRO A 106 -12.65 31.04 14.00
C PRO A 106 -13.93 31.47 14.72
N ILE A 107 -14.14 32.78 14.84
CA ILE A 107 -15.32 33.34 15.50
C ILE A 107 -16.59 32.97 14.72
N THR A 108 -16.49 32.85 13.39
CA THR A 108 -17.57 32.42 12.49
C THR A 108 -18.12 31.03 12.81
N LEU A 109 -17.32 30.12 13.39
CA LEU A 109 -17.84 28.84 13.89
C LEU A 109 -18.72 29.03 15.14
N GLN A 110 -18.38 29.98 16.01
CA GLN A 110 -19.19 30.31 17.18
C GLN A 110 -20.50 30.97 16.75
N GLU A 111 -20.42 31.93 15.83
CA GLU A 111 -21.59 32.62 15.26
C GLU A 111 -22.56 31.62 14.61
N LEU A 112 -22.04 30.71 13.76
CA LEU A 112 -22.85 29.66 13.13
C LEU A 112 -23.52 28.73 14.15
N TYR A 113 -22.79 28.35 15.21
CA TYR A 113 -23.32 27.50 16.28
C TYR A 113 -24.43 28.20 17.08
N GLU A 114 -24.29 29.51 17.33
CA GLU A 114 -25.30 30.33 17.99
C GLU A 114 -26.53 30.56 17.11
N GLU A 115 -26.34 30.79 15.80
CA GLU A 115 -27.42 30.96 14.81
C GLU A 115 -28.32 29.72 14.68
N ARG A 116 -27.75 28.51 14.85
CA ARG A 116 -28.54 27.27 14.93
C ARG A 116 -29.37 27.14 16.23
N GLY A 117 -29.22 28.06 17.17
CA GLY A 117 -29.89 28.01 18.47
C GLY A 117 -29.31 26.95 19.40
N GLU A 118 -28.09 26.48 19.16
CA GLU A 118 -27.44 25.43 19.97
C GLU A 118 -26.72 25.97 21.23
N GLY A 119 -26.83 27.28 21.48
CA GLY A 119 -26.28 27.97 22.64
C GLY A 119 -24.80 28.28 22.49
N GLU A 120 -24.02 28.18 23.56
CA GLU A 120 -22.58 28.46 23.54
C GLU A 120 -21.77 27.16 23.49
N ILE A 121 -20.83 27.03 22.54
CA ILE A 121 -19.90 25.89 22.44
C ILE A 121 -19.20 25.62 23.79
N LYS A 122 -18.80 26.69 24.49
CA LYS A 122 -18.17 26.59 25.82
C LYS A 122 -19.04 25.86 26.85
N LYS A 123 -20.36 26.09 26.83
CA LYS A 123 -21.30 25.38 27.71
C LYS A 123 -21.44 23.93 27.27
N LYS A 124 -21.44 23.69 25.95
CA LYS A 124 -21.55 22.35 25.38
C LYS A 124 -20.36 21.46 25.73
N ILE A 125 -19.12 21.97 25.68
CA ILE A 125 -17.92 21.24 26.11
C ILE A 125 -18.08 20.68 27.53
N ARG A 126 -18.67 21.44 28.46
CA ARG A 126 -18.89 21.00 29.86
C ARG A 126 -19.87 19.83 30.00
N GLN A 127 -20.66 19.56 28.97
CA GLN A 127 -21.62 18.46 28.89
C GLN A 127 -21.04 17.23 28.19
N THR A 128 -19.85 17.33 27.60
CA THR A 128 -19.17 16.22 26.92
C THR A 128 -18.18 15.52 27.84
N LYS A 129 -17.65 14.38 27.38
CA LYS A 129 -16.52 13.69 28.04
C LYS A 129 -15.25 14.54 28.14
N TYR A 130 -15.17 15.64 27.40
CA TYR A 130 -13.99 16.52 27.30
C TYR A 130 -13.97 17.67 28.32
N LYS A 131 -14.95 17.75 29.23
CA LYS A 131 -15.12 18.88 30.16
C LYS A 131 -13.87 19.22 30.98
N ASP A 132 -13.05 18.22 31.29
CA ASP A 132 -11.87 18.35 32.15
C ASP A 132 -10.59 18.59 31.31
N ASP A 133 -10.61 18.23 30.02
CA ASP A 133 -9.45 18.30 29.13
C ASP A 133 -9.44 19.55 28.24
N LEU A 134 -10.61 20.14 28.01
CA LEU A 134 -10.80 21.25 27.09
C LEU A 134 -11.20 22.53 27.81
N THR A 135 -10.53 23.63 27.46
CA THR A 135 -10.84 24.96 27.99
C THR A 135 -11.03 25.96 26.85
N TRP A 136 -12.22 26.54 26.76
CA TRP A 136 -12.52 27.61 25.79
C TRP A 136 -12.30 29.00 26.40
N VAL A 137 -11.48 29.83 25.74
CA VAL A 137 -11.16 31.21 26.18
C VAL A 137 -11.10 32.13 24.96
N GLY A 138 -12.11 32.99 24.78
CA GLY A 138 -12.20 33.89 23.62
C GLY A 138 -12.36 33.11 22.32
N ASP A 139 -11.47 33.35 21.35
CA ASP A 139 -11.37 32.62 20.07
C ASP A 139 -10.41 31.43 20.13
N ARG A 140 -10.18 30.86 21.33
CA ARG A 140 -9.17 29.81 21.54
C ARG A 140 -9.72 28.59 22.24
N LEU A 141 -9.42 27.42 21.68
CA LEU A 141 -9.58 26.12 22.31
C LEU A 141 -8.24 25.66 22.88
N ARG A 142 -8.16 25.46 24.19
CA ARG A 142 -6.99 24.87 24.85
C ARG A 142 -7.28 23.40 25.15
N ILE A 143 -6.44 22.52 24.61
CA ILE A 143 -6.51 21.07 24.77
C ILE A 143 -5.37 20.64 25.68
N ASP A 144 -5.67 19.91 26.76
CA ASP A 144 -4.65 19.31 27.60
C ASP A 144 -3.79 18.35 26.79
N LYS A 145 -2.47 18.41 26.98
CA LYS A 145 -1.51 17.66 26.14
C LYS A 145 -1.82 16.15 26.10
N PRO A 146 -2.17 15.46 27.21
CA PRO A 146 -2.56 14.05 27.16
C PRO A 146 -3.74 13.79 26.19
N ARG A 147 -4.79 14.62 26.25
CA ARG A 147 -5.93 14.55 25.32
C ARG A 147 -5.51 14.79 23.87
N PHE A 148 -4.57 15.70 23.63
CA PHE A 148 -4.04 15.93 22.28
C PHE A 148 -3.23 14.72 21.77
N VAL A 149 -2.43 14.09 22.64
CA VAL A 149 -1.67 12.88 22.32
C VAL A 149 -2.61 11.70 22.02
N GLU A 150 -3.74 11.59 22.72
CA GLU A 150 -4.74 10.56 22.46
C GLU A 150 -5.32 10.60 21.03
N LEU A 151 -5.32 11.77 20.36
CA LEU A 151 -5.71 11.87 18.94
C LEU A 151 -4.80 11.04 18.01
N PHE A 152 -3.58 10.73 18.46
CA PHE A 152 -2.62 9.94 17.69
C PHE A 152 -2.81 8.43 17.86
N SER A 153 -3.55 7.98 18.89
CA SER A 153 -3.69 6.56 19.21
C SER A 153 -4.31 5.79 18.04
N ALA A 154 -5.36 6.33 17.41
CA ALA A 154 -6.02 5.71 16.27
C ALA A 154 -5.07 5.47 15.07
N ALA A 155 -4.10 6.36 14.86
CA ALA A 155 -3.07 6.21 13.83
C ALA A 155 -1.94 5.27 14.28
N CYS A 156 -1.50 5.37 15.54
CA CYS A 156 -0.32 4.66 16.01
C CYS A 156 -0.58 3.20 16.37
N ASP A 157 -1.71 2.87 17.00
CA ASP A 157 -1.92 1.56 17.62
C ASP A 157 -1.95 0.44 16.57
N GLY A 158 -2.71 0.62 15.49
CA GLY A 158 -2.78 -0.35 14.39
C GLY A 158 -1.42 -0.59 13.72
N MET A 159 -0.68 0.48 13.46
CA MET A 159 0.68 0.42 12.90
C MET A 159 1.65 -0.30 13.83
N VAL A 160 1.66 0.04 15.12
CA VAL A 160 2.54 -0.59 16.12
C VAL A 160 2.24 -2.08 16.23
N ASP A 161 0.97 -2.46 16.31
CA ASP A 161 0.57 -3.86 16.38
C ASP A 161 0.98 -4.64 15.14
N HIS A 162 0.88 -4.02 13.96
CA HIS A 162 1.32 -4.61 12.71
C HIS A 162 2.83 -4.83 12.68
N VAL A 163 3.63 -3.81 13.04
CA VAL A 163 5.09 -3.94 13.11
C VAL A 163 5.51 -4.99 14.15
N LYS A 164 4.83 -5.07 15.29
CA LYS A 164 5.06 -6.13 16.30
C LYS A 164 4.83 -7.53 15.74
N LYS A 165 3.76 -7.73 14.95
CA LYS A 165 3.46 -9.02 14.31
C LYS A 165 4.52 -9.34 13.26
N LEU A 166 4.88 -8.36 12.42
CA LEU A 166 5.87 -8.52 11.36
C LEU A 166 7.24 -8.92 11.92
N LEU A 167 7.75 -8.23 12.94
CA LEU A 167 9.05 -8.52 13.55
C LEU A 167 9.12 -9.87 14.28
N LYS A 168 7.99 -10.50 14.59
CA LYS A 168 7.93 -11.88 15.13
C LYS A 168 8.05 -12.96 14.04
N SER A 169 7.86 -12.60 12.76
CA SER A 169 7.94 -13.55 11.65
C SER A 169 9.36 -14.13 11.52
N PRO A 170 9.51 -15.47 11.39
CA PRO A 170 10.82 -16.08 11.17
C PRO A 170 11.55 -15.55 9.93
N LYS A 171 10.82 -15.10 8.91
CA LYS A 171 11.35 -14.56 7.65
C LYS A 171 12.23 -13.32 7.86
N VAL A 172 11.88 -12.49 8.83
CA VAL A 172 12.54 -11.19 9.10
C VAL A 172 13.38 -11.21 10.38
N ARG A 173 13.67 -12.40 10.93
CA ARG A 173 14.44 -12.56 12.17
C ARG A 173 15.74 -11.77 12.10
N GLY A 174 16.10 -11.06 13.16
CA GLY A 174 17.33 -10.26 13.21
C GLY A 174 17.21 -8.85 12.62
N THR A 175 16.02 -8.45 12.15
CA THR A 175 15.71 -7.05 11.85
C THR A 175 15.75 -6.23 13.14
N ASN A 176 16.70 -5.31 13.23
CA ASN A 176 16.96 -4.50 14.41
C ASN A 176 17.12 -3.01 14.09
N ASN A 177 16.78 -2.60 12.86
CA ASN A 177 16.74 -1.20 12.46
C ASN A 177 15.35 -0.88 11.90
N ILE A 178 14.80 0.28 12.26
CA ILE A 178 13.57 0.83 11.68
C ILE A 178 13.94 2.16 11.04
N LEU A 179 13.84 2.25 9.73
CA LEU A 179 14.01 3.47 8.95
C LEU A 179 12.62 4.10 8.75
N MET A 180 12.37 5.21 9.43
CA MET A 180 11.11 5.95 9.32
C MET A 180 11.23 7.03 8.25
N VAL A 181 10.40 6.96 7.22
CA VAL A 181 10.31 7.94 6.12
C VAL A 181 8.87 8.42 5.95
N GLY A 182 8.63 9.39 5.07
CA GLY A 182 7.32 10.00 4.89
C GLY A 182 7.07 11.17 5.84
N GLY A 183 6.10 12.02 5.47
CA GLY A 183 5.86 13.28 6.18
C GLY A 183 5.39 13.09 7.63
N PHE A 184 4.64 12.03 7.92
CA PHE A 184 4.16 11.76 9.28
C PHE A 184 5.28 11.27 10.20
N SER A 185 6.33 10.64 9.65
CA SER A 185 7.54 10.26 10.40
C SER A 185 8.32 11.44 10.99
N GLU A 186 8.04 12.68 10.55
CA GLU A 186 8.61 13.89 11.13
C GLU A 186 7.93 14.27 12.46
N SER A 187 6.75 13.71 12.78
CA SER A 187 6.04 13.98 14.03
C SER A 187 6.84 13.51 15.25
N PRO A 188 7.14 14.38 16.23
CA PRO A 188 7.85 13.99 17.43
C PRO A 188 7.09 12.95 18.26
N LEU A 189 5.75 12.99 18.27
CA LEU A 189 4.92 12.01 19.00
C LEU A 189 5.01 10.63 18.36
N LEU A 190 4.92 10.54 17.03
CA LEU A 190 5.07 9.26 16.34
C LEU A 190 6.47 8.68 16.59
N GLN A 191 7.51 9.50 16.46
CA GLN A 191 8.88 9.05 16.71
C GLN A 191 9.09 8.59 18.16
N LYS A 192 8.47 9.27 19.15
CA LYS A 192 8.51 8.86 20.56
C LYS A 192 7.84 7.49 20.72
N ARG A 193 6.61 7.33 20.21
CA ARG A 193 5.84 6.09 20.31
C ARG A 193 6.59 4.90 19.69
N ILE A 194 7.13 5.04 18.49
CA ILE A 194 7.90 3.96 17.84
C ILE A 194 9.16 3.60 18.64
N ARG A 195 9.88 4.57 19.20
CA ARG A 195 11.05 4.28 20.05
C ARG A 195 10.69 3.54 21.33
N GLU A 196 9.57 3.89 21.96
CA GLU A 196 9.10 3.26 23.20
C GLU A 196 8.58 1.84 22.96
N GLU A 197 7.90 1.61 21.84
CA GLU A 197 7.32 0.31 21.49
C GLU A 197 8.36 -0.68 20.96
N PHE A 198 9.47 -0.20 20.39
CA PHE A 198 10.53 -1.01 19.80
C PHE A 198 11.92 -0.70 20.38
N PRO A 199 12.14 -0.86 21.70
CA PRO A 199 13.39 -0.49 22.35
C PRO A 199 14.60 -1.33 21.91
N SER A 200 14.34 -2.54 21.38
CA SER A 200 15.37 -3.41 20.81
C SER A 200 15.78 -3.02 19.39
N CYS A 201 15.04 -2.11 18.75
CA CYS A 201 15.32 -1.65 17.40
C CYS A 201 15.96 -0.26 17.44
N ARG A 202 16.96 -0.07 16.59
CA ARG A 202 17.51 1.24 16.30
C ARG A 202 16.58 1.98 15.35
N VAL A 203 15.91 3.02 15.85
CA VAL A 203 15.07 3.91 15.03
C VAL A 203 15.93 4.97 14.35
N ILE A 204 15.84 5.04 13.02
CA ILE A 204 16.58 5.95 12.15
C ILE A 204 15.55 6.80 11.41
N ILE A 205 15.66 8.12 11.55
CA ILE A 205 14.85 9.08 10.78
C ILE A 205 15.84 9.93 9.98
N PRO A 206 15.80 9.92 8.65
CA PRO A 206 16.68 10.74 7.83
C PRO A 206 16.29 12.22 7.96
N GLN A 207 17.22 13.11 7.62
CA GLN A 207 16.87 14.52 7.43
C GLN A 207 15.89 14.63 6.26
N GLU A 208 14.85 15.45 6.43
CA GLU A 208 13.77 15.62 5.45
C GLU A 208 13.10 14.28 5.12
N ALA A 209 12.63 13.57 6.15
CA ALA A 209 11.97 12.27 6.01
C ALA A 209 10.77 12.34 5.04
N GLY A 210 10.04 13.47 5.00
CA GLY A 210 8.97 13.71 4.05
C GLY A 210 9.41 13.76 2.58
N LEU A 211 10.69 14.04 2.29
CA LEU A 211 11.24 14.07 0.94
C LEU A 211 12.04 12.80 0.58
N ALA A 212 12.28 11.91 1.55
CA ALA A 212 13.17 10.76 1.37
C ALA A 212 12.71 9.82 0.25
N VAL A 213 11.40 9.58 0.14
CA VAL A 213 10.81 8.73 -0.90
C VAL A 213 11.00 9.35 -2.29
N LEU A 214 10.69 10.64 -2.45
CA LEU A 214 10.88 11.37 -3.71
C LEU A 214 12.35 11.37 -4.14
N LYS A 215 13.27 11.68 -3.22
CA LYS A 215 14.72 11.64 -3.49
C LYS A 215 15.15 10.23 -3.90
N GLY A 216 14.66 9.20 -3.22
CA GLY A 216 14.90 7.80 -3.56
C GLY A 216 14.40 7.44 -4.96
N ALA A 217 13.21 7.90 -5.34
CA ALA A 217 12.64 7.67 -6.67
C ALA A 217 13.48 8.32 -7.78
N VAL A 218 13.96 9.54 -7.58
CA VAL A 218 14.86 10.22 -8.54
C VAL A 218 16.17 9.44 -8.70
N ILE A 219 16.78 9.00 -7.59
CA ILE A 219 18.00 8.18 -7.62
C ILE A 219 17.73 6.85 -8.34
N PHE A 220 16.61 6.20 -8.05
CA PHE A 220 16.21 4.95 -8.68
C PHE A 220 16.00 5.11 -10.19
N GLY A 221 15.38 6.20 -10.63
CA GLY A 221 15.23 6.50 -12.06
C GLY A 221 16.56 6.64 -12.79
N HIS A 222 17.61 7.16 -12.13
CA HIS A 222 18.96 7.21 -12.67
C HIS A 222 19.71 5.88 -12.57
N GLN A 223 19.40 5.04 -11.57
CA GLN A 223 20.08 3.78 -11.29
C GLN A 223 19.10 2.67 -10.85
N PRO A 224 18.32 2.09 -11.79
CA PRO A 224 17.26 1.13 -11.47
C PRO A 224 17.79 -0.21 -10.95
N ALA A 225 19.04 -0.56 -11.26
CA ALA A 225 19.70 -1.80 -10.81
C ALA A 225 20.04 -1.85 -9.30
N THR A 226 19.54 -0.90 -8.49
CA THR A 226 19.81 -0.84 -7.04
C THR A 226 19.04 -1.89 -6.24
N ILE A 227 17.88 -2.33 -6.73
CA ILE A 227 17.09 -3.40 -6.13
C ILE A 227 17.39 -4.69 -6.91
N ALA A 228 17.82 -5.75 -6.24
CA ALA A 228 18.16 -7.00 -6.94
C ALA A 228 16.97 -7.96 -7.05
N ALA A 229 16.15 -8.02 -6.00
CA ALA A 229 15.02 -8.94 -5.96
C ALA A 229 13.87 -8.39 -5.11
N ARG A 230 12.64 -8.78 -5.48
CA ARG A 230 11.40 -8.43 -4.77
C ARG A 230 10.59 -9.67 -4.48
N ILE A 231 9.66 -9.57 -3.54
CA ILE A 231 8.72 -10.65 -3.25
C ILE A 231 7.41 -10.39 -4.00
N SER A 232 6.95 -11.38 -4.77
CA SER A 232 5.72 -11.27 -5.54
C SER A 232 4.52 -11.01 -4.62
N LYS A 233 3.81 -9.90 -4.83
CA LYS A 233 2.61 -9.56 -4.06
C LYS A 233 1.41 -10.46 -4.39
N TYR A 234 1.38 -11.02 -5.59
CA TYR A 234 0.28 -11.81 -6.12
C TYR A 234 0.81 -13.08 -6.81
N THR A 235 -0.08 -14.03 -7.05
CA THR A 235 0.15 -15.11 -8.00
C THR A 235 -0.19 -14.59 -9.40
N TYR A 236 0.68 -14.81 -10.38
CA TYR A 236 0.46 -14.38 -11.77
C TYR A 236 0.31 -15.59 -12.68
N GLY A 237 -0.59 -15.48 -13.65
CA GLY A 237 -0.81 -16.56 -14.60
C GLY A 237 -1.56 -16.13 -15.84
N ILE A 238 -1.76 -17.09 -16.74
CA ILE A 238 -2.48 -16.93 -18.00
C ILE A 238 -3.77 -17.75 -17.95
N SER A 239 -4.86 -17.17 -18.44
CA SER A 239 -6.10 -17.91 -18.68
C SER A 239 -5.92 -18.85 -19.87
N THR A 240 -6.16 -20.15 -19.66
CA THR A 240 -6.00 -21.15 -20.72
C THR A 240 -7.15 -22.14 -20.79
N ASN A 241 -7.19 -22.87 -21.91
CA ASN A 241 -8.13 -23.97 -22.13
C ASN A 241 -7.35 -25.30 -22.18
N THR A 242 -7.36 -26.05 -21.08
CA THR A 242 -6.65 -27.34 -20.99
C THR A 242 -7.56 -28.51 -21.34
N LYS A 243 -7.02 -29.74 -21.39
CA LYS A 243 -7.81 -30.97 -21.56
C LYS A 243 -8.79 -31.11 -20.40
N PHE A 244 -10.06 -31.42 -20.68
CA PHE A 244 -11.02 -31.65 -19.60
C PHE A 244 -10.72 -32.98 -18.89
N ASP A 245 -10.61 -32.93 -17.57
CA ASP A 245 -10.48 -34.10 -16.70
C ASP A 245 -11.76 -34.21 -15.86
N ARG A 246 -12.59 -35.22 -16.18
CA ARG A 246 -13.87 -35.46 -15.51
C ARG A 246 -13.74 -35.79 -14.03
N SER A 247 -12.55 -36.15 -13.54
CA SER A 247 -12.30 -36.44 -12.12
C SER A 247 -11.95 -35.20 -11.30
N LYS A 248 -11.53 -34.11 -11.95
CA LYS A 248 -11.02 -32.90 -11.29
C LYS A 248 -11.83 -31.65 -11.64
N HIS A 249 -12.26 -31.54 -12.89
CA HIS A 249 -12.87 -30.32 -13.39
C HIS A 249 -14.40 -30.34 -13.23
N PRO A 250 -15.00 -29.23 -12.80
CA PRO A 250 -16.45 -29.13 -12.71
C PRO A 250 -17.07 -29.12 -14.11
N MET A 251 -18.21 -29.78 -14.26
CA MET A 251 -18.92 -29.88 -15.54
C MET A 251 -19.30 -28.51 -16.12
N SER A 252 -19.47 -27.47 -15.28
CA SER A 252 -19.72 -26.08 -15.70
C SER A 252 -18.57 -25.47 -16.52
N LYS A 253 -17.36 -26.03 -16.41
CA LYS A 253 -16.16 -25.60 -17.15
C LYS A 253 -15.91 -26.44 -18.41
N LEU A 254 -16.74 -27.43 -18.69
CA LEU A 254 -16.63 -28.22 -19.92
C LEU A 254 -16.99 -27.37 -21.14
N LYS A 255 -16.11 -27.37 -22.13
CA LYS A 255 -16.31 -26.75 -23.44
C LYS A 255 -15.90 -27.71 -24.54
N MET A 256 -16.76 -27.91 -25.53
CA MET A 256 -16.43 -28.68 -26.73
C MET A 256 -15.76 -27.78 -27.76
N VAL A 257 -14.57 -28.18 -28.21
CA VAL A 257 -13.79 -27.49 -29.24
C VAL A 257 -13.31 -28.51 -30.25
N GLU A 258 -13.74 -28.39 -31.50
CA GLU A 258 -13.37 -29.31 -32.59
C GLU A 258 -13.53 -30.80 -32.20
N GLY A 259 -14.63 -31.14 -31.51
CA GLY A 259 -14.92 -32.50 -31.06
C GLY A 259 -14.12 -32.97 -29.84
N LYS A 260 -13.31 -32.11 -29.22
CA LYS A 260 -12.52 -32.42 -28.01
C LYS A 260 -13.08 -31.71 -26.78
N GLU A 261 -13.11 -32.42 -25.66
CA GLU A 261 -13.46 -31.87 -24.35
C GLU A 261 -12.31 -31.01 -23.78
N LYS A 262 -12.58 -29.74 -23.56
CA LYS A 262 -11.67 -28.76 -22.96
C LYS A 262 -12.25 -28.20 -21.66
N CYS A 263 -11.37 -27.83 -20.73
CA CYS A 263 -11.72 -27.09 -19.54
C CYS A 263 -11.38 -25.62 -19.77
N LYS A 264 -12.38 -24.75 -19.76
CA LYS A 264 -12.19 -23.30 -19.95
C LYS A 264 -11.80 -22.60 -18.65
N ASP A 265 -11.28 -21.38 -18.80
CA ASP A 265 -11.00 -20.43 -17.72
C ASP A 265 -9.99 -20.94 -16.67
N VAL A 266 -9.14 -21.89 -17.03
CA VAL A 266 -8.13 -22.44 -16.10
C VAL A 266 -7.06 -21.38 -15.86
N PHE A 267 -6.71 -21.18 -14.58
CA PHE A 267 -5.59 -20.34 -14.19
C PHE A 267 -4.29 -21.14 -14.33
N ASP A 268 -3.49 -20.83 -15.34
CA ASP A 268 -2.18 -21.46 -15.49
C ASP A 268 -1.09 -20.59 -14.85
N LYS A 269 -0.68 -20.96 -13.63
CA LYS A 269 0.24 -20.20 -12.77
C LYS A 269 1.67 -20.14 -13.33
N HIS A 270 2.20 -18.94 -13.54
CA HIS A 270 3.60 -18.68 -13.88
C HIS A 270 4.46 -18.30 -12.68
N VAL A 271 3.89 -17.51 -11.78
CA VAL A 271 4.58 -16.97 -10.59
C VAL A 271 3.68 -17.14 -9.39
N SER A 272 4.22 -17.57 -8.26
CA SER A 272 3.46 -17.72 -7.02
C SER A 272 3.56 -16.46 -6.16
N ILE A 273 2.50 -16.12 -5.44
CA ILE A 273 2.55 -15.14 -4.35
C ILE A 273 3.66 -15.52 -3.36
N GLY A 274 4.45 -14.54 -2.91
CA GLY A 274 5.57 -14.79 -2.00
C GLY A 274 6.86 -15.29 -2.68
N GLN A 275 6.85 -15.56 -3.99
CA GLN A 275 8.05 -15.94 -4.74
C GLN A 275 9.05 -14.78 -4.80
N LEU A 276 10.34 -15.09 -4.60
CA LEU A 276 11.43 -14.14 -4.80
C LEU A 276 11.71 -14.02 -6.29
N LEU A 277 11.61 -12.80 -6.82
CA LEU A 277 11.79 -12.47 -8.22
C LEU A 277 13.01 -11.56 -8.38
N GLU A 278 14.01 -12.03 -9.11
CA GLU A 278 15.15 -11.20 -9.51
C GLU A 278 14.76 -10.28 -10.66
N ILE A 279 15.28 -9.05 -10.66
CA ILE A 279 14.94 -8.07 -11.69
C ILE A 279 15.44 -8.55 -13.05
N ASP A 280 14.59 -8.41 -14.07
CA ASP A 280 14.82 -8.82 -15.46
C ASP A 280 15.04 -10.34 -15.65
N ASP A 281 14.85 -11.15 -14.62
CA ASP A 281 14.94 -12.60 -14.72
C ASP A 281 13.69 -13.20 -15.37
N VAL A 282 13.91 -14.06 -16.35
CA VAL A 282 12.86 -14.70 -17.14
C VAL A 282 12.30 -15.86 -16.32
N GLN A 283 11.05 -15.74 -15.89
CA GLN A 283 10.37 -16.80 -15.17
C GLN A 283 10.07 -17.98 -16.11
N SER A 284 9.79 -19.14 -15.52
CA SER A 284 9.65 -20.41 -16.24
C SER A 284 8.75 -20.29 -17.47
N GLU A 285 9.29 -20.68 -18.62
CA GLU A 285 8.56 -20.67 -19.89
C GLU A 285 7.45 -21.73 -19.89
N LYS A 286 6.25 -21.37 -20.38
CA LYS A 286 5.14 -22.30 -20.61
C LYS A 286 4.61 -22.20 -22.04
N SER A 287 4.10 -23.31 -22.55
CA SER A 287 3.63 -23.42 -23.93
C SER A 287 2.12 -23.41 -24.04
N TYR A 288 1.65 -22.71 -25.07
CA TYR A 288 0.24 -22.53 -25.41
C TYR A 288 0.02 -22.84 -26.88
N TRP A 289 -1.19 -23.31 -27.19
CA TRP A 289 -1.60 -23.65 -28.56
C TRP A 289 -2.93 -22.97 -28.90
N PRO A 290 -3.16 -22.64 -30.18
CA PRO A 290 -4.47 -22.16 -30.61
C PRO A 290 -5.55 -23.18 -30.26
N LEU A 291 -6.72 -22.65 -29.89
CA LEU A 291 -7.89 -23.44 -29.54
C LEU A 291 -8.53 -24.08 -30.79
N TYR A 292 -8.52 -23.38 -31.92
CA TYR A 292 -9.05 -23.84 -33.21
C TYR A 292 -7.92 -23.91 -34.24
N SER A 293 -7.98 -24.92 -35.11
CA SER A 293 -6.99 -25.19 -36.15
C SER A 293 -6.78 -24.02 -37.14
N ASN A 294 -7.84 -23.28 -37.42
CA ASN A 294 -7.86 -22.15 -38.36
C ASN A 294 -7.45 -20.80 -37.74
N GLN A 295 -7.09 -20.74 -36.45
CA GLN A 295 -6.65 -19.50 -35.84
C GLN A 295 -5.37 -18.96 -36.48
N THR A 296 -5.34 -17.63 -36.61
CA THR A 296 -4.19 -16.83 -37.03
C THR A 296 -3.65 -15.97 -35.89
N GLN A 297 -4.31 -16.00 -34.73
CA GLN A 297 -3.91 -15.29 -33.53
C GLN A 297 -4.17 -16.15 -32.28
N VAL A 298 -3.25 -16.06 -31.31
CA VAL A 298 -3.41 -16.59 -29.95
C VAL A 298 -3.50 -15.41 -28.99
N SER A 299 -4.55 -15.40 -28.16
CA SER A 299 -4.67 -14.44 -27.06
C SER A 299 -4.18 -15.10 -25.79
N LEU A 300 -3.36 -14.39 -25.03
CA LEU A 300 -2.86 -14.77 -23.71
C LEU A 300 -3.38 -13.76 -22.68
N PRO A 301 -4.59 -13.98 -22.12
CA PRO A 301 -5.13 -13.14 -21.06
C PRO A 301 -4.34 -13.35 -19.76
N VAL A 302 -3.84 -12.27 -19.19
CA VAL A 302 -3.00 -12.24 -17.99
C VAL A 302 -3.85 -11.89 -16.77
N TYR A 303 -3.68 -12.64 -15.69
CA TYR A 303 -4.42 -12.48 -14.44
C TYR A 303 -3.48 -12.46 -13.23
N THR A 304 -3.92 -11.78 -12.16
CA THR A 304 -3.39 -11.91 -10.80
C THR A 304 -4.33 -12.72 -9.92
N SER A 305 -3.81 -13.24 -8.81
CA SER A 305 -4.61 -13.80 -7.72
C SER A 305 -4.01 -13.48 -6.35
N THR A 306 -4.86 -13.30 -5.34
CA THR A 306 -4.45 -13.10 -3.93
C THR A 306 -4.14 -14.41 -3.20
N ILE A 307 -4.38 -15.57 -3.81
CA ILE A 307 -4.07 -16.90 -3.28
C ILE A 307 -2.94 -17.59 -4.06
N GLU A 308 -2.29 -18.60 -3.47
CA GLU A 308 -1.10 -19.26 -4.03
C GLU A 308 -1.42 -20.19 -5.23
N ASP A 309 -2.55 -20.89 -5.17
CA ASP A 309 -2.94 -21.92 -6.14
C ASP A 309 -4.41 -21.74 -6.58
N PRO A 310 -4.75 -20.64 -7.30
CA PRO A 310 -6.06 -20.51 -7.93
C PRO A 310 -6.25 -21.59 -8.99
N SER A 311 -7.44 -22.16 -9.09
CA SER A 311 -7.75 -23.17 -10.12
C SER A 311 -8.31 -22.53 -11.39
N PHE A 312 -9.14 -21.49 -11.24
CA PHE A 312 -9.80 -20.80 -12.33
C PHE A 312 -9.68 -19.28 -12.23
N VAL A 313 -9.67 -18.61 -13.38
CA VAL A 313 -9.52 -17.15 -13.45
C VAL A 313 -10.78 -16.36 -13.06
N ASP A 314 -11.92 -17.04 -12.89
CA ASP A 314 -13.17 -16.45 -12.42
C ASP A 314 -13.43 -16.69 -10.92
N GLU A 315 -12.43 -17.17 -10.19
CA GLU A 315 -12.45 -17.18 -8.73
C GLU A 315 -12.45 -15.73 -8.19
N PRO A 316 -13.14 -15.43 -7.07
CA PRO A 316 -13.23 -14.08 -6.50
C PRO A 316 -11.87 -13.42 -6.21
N GLU A 317 -10.86 -14.25 -5.93
CA GLU A 317 -9.51 -13.82 -5.61
C GLU A 317 -8.68 -13.43 -6.85
N CYS A 318 -9.19 -13.68 -8.07
CA CYS A 318 -8.51 -13.40 -9.32
C CYS A 318 -8.92 -12.06 -9.93
N SER A 319 -7.98 -11.38 -10.59
CA SER A 319 -8.23 -10.11 -11.28
C SER A 319 -7.55 -10.07 -12.63
N TYR A 320 -8.24 -9.54 -13.64
CA TYR A 320 -7.73 -9.44 -15.00
C TYR A 320 -6.81 -8.23 -15.13
N LEU A 321 -5.58 -8.44 -15.62
CA LEU A 321 -4.62 -7.36 -15.86
C LEU A 321 -4.63 -6.85 -17.30
N GLY A 322 -4.94 -7.72 -18.27
CA GLY A 322 -4.85 -7.40 -19.68
C GLY A 322 -4.51 -8.63 -20.51
N LYS A 323 -4.11 -8.45 -21.77
CA LYS A 323 -3.80 -9.57 -22.65
C LYS A 323 -2.69 -9.25 -23.63
N LEU A 324 -1.95 -10.30 -23.99
CA LEU A 324 -1.03 -10.29 -25.12
C LEU A 324 -1.66 -11.04 -26.29
N THR A 325 -1.77 -10.40 -27.45
CA THR A 325 -2.22 -11.05 -28.70
C THR A 325 -1.01 -11.34 -29.56
N VAL A 326 -0.84 -12.59 -29.97
CA VAL A 326 0.29 -13.08 -30.77
C VAL A 326 -0.24 -13.53 -32.12
N ASP A 327 0.29 -12.96 -33.21
CA ASP A 327 0.03 -13.44 -34.56
C ASP A 327 0.76 -14.77 -34.78
N ILE A 328 0.07 -15.75 -35.37
CA ILE A 328 0.62 -17.08 -35.67
C ILE A 328 0.46 -17.40 -37.16
N PRO A 329 1.38 -18.18 -37.75
CA PRO A 329 1.31 -18.55 -39.17
C PRO A 329 -0.04 -19.19 -39.54
N LYS A 330 -0.59 -18.78 -40.69
CA LYS A 330 -1.82 -19.37 -41.26
C LYS A 330 -1.63 -20.86 -41.57
N HIS A 331 -0.45 -21.23 -42.05
CA HIS A 331 -0.06 -22.56 -42.50
C HIS A 331 1.10 -23.09 -41.66
N GLY A 332 1.20 -24.41 -41.51
CA GLY A 332 2.21 -25.07 -40.66
C GLY A 332 1.56 -25.88 -39.55
N SER A 333 2.17 -27.01 -39.20
CA SER A 333 1.68 -27.93 -38.16
C SER A 333 2.04 -27.47 -36.75
N ASP A 334 3.11 -26.69 -36.61
CA ASP A 334 3.58 -26.20 -35.32
C ASP A 334 3.20 -24.72 -35.13
N LYS A 335 2.15 -24.52 -34.33
CA LYS A 335 1.63 -23.21 -33.91
C LYS A 335 1.81 -23.00 -32.41
N GLU A 336 2.83 -23.63 -31.83
CA GLU A 336 3.18 -23.44 -30.43
C GLU A 336 3.64 -22.01 -30.16
N VAL A 337 3.07 -21.42 -29.11
CA VAL A 337 3.44 -20.12 -28.58
C VAL A 337 3.92 -20.34 -27.17
N SER A 338 5.21 -20.14 -26.92
CA SER A 338 5.70 -20.09 -25.54
C SER A 338 5.50 -18.71 -24.96
N SER A 339 5.28 -18.64 -23.65
CA SER A 339 5.17 -17.39 -22.91
C SER A 339 5.97 -17.45 -21.61
N SER A 340 6.54 -16.30 -21.25
CA SER A 340 7.32 -16.09 -20.04
C SER A 340 7.02 -14.72 -19.44
N PHE A 341 7.18 -14.62 -18.12
CA PHE A 341 6.98 -13.41 -17.33
C PHE A 341 8.35 -12.85 -16.94
N ILE A 342 8.53 -11.54 -17.07
CA ILE A 342 9.78 -10.83 -16.78
C ILE A 342 9.43 -9.61 -15.92
N PHE A 343 10.09 -9.47 -14.77
CA PHE A 343 9.81 -8.40 -13.82
C PHE A 343 10.89 -7.33 -13.88
N GLY A 344 10.67 -6.29 -14.69
CA GLY A 344 11.63 -5.22 -15.00
C GLY A 344 11.63 -4.06 -14.00
N GLY A 345 11.47 -4.34 -12.71
CA GLY A 345 11.37 -3.33 -11.67
C GLY A 345 9.92 -2.89 -11.38
N THR A 346 9.40 -1.88 -12.08
CA THR A 346 8.03 -1.34 -11.86
C THR A 346 6.99 -1.86 -12.85
N GLU A 347 7.40 -2.70 -13.78
CA GLU A 347 6.52 -3.23 -14.83
C GLU A 347 6.63 -4.75 -14.86
N LEU A 348 5.49 -5.41 -15.12
CA LEU A 348 5.45 -6.80 -15.55
C LEU A 348 5.50 -6.83 -17.08
N LYS A 349 6.51 -7.47 -17.65
CA LYS A 349 6.54 -7.77 -19.07
C LYS A 349 6.15 -9.23 -19.28
N VAL A 350 5.13 -9.47 -20.10
CA VAL A 350 4.83 -10.81 -20.62
C VAL A 350 5.36 -10.87 -22.04
N GLN A 351 6.23 -11.85 -22.28
CA GLN A 351 6.79 -12.14 -23.59
C GLN A 351 6.15 -13.42 -24.11
N ALA A 352 5.96 -13.48 -25.43
CA ALA A 352 5.58 -14.69 -26.13
C ALA A 352 6.44 -14.88 -27.38
N VAL A 353 6.79 -16.13 -27.66
CA VAL A 353 7.60 -16.52 -28.82
C VAL A 353 6.87 -17.59 -29.60
N VAL A 354 6.64 -17.34 -30.89
CA VAL A 354 6.13 -18.36 -31.80
C VAL A 354 7.26 -19.33 -32.12
N LYS A 355 7.19 -20.58 -31.62
CA LYS A 355 8.33 -21.51 -31.68
C LYS A 355 8.79 -21.82 -33.11
N SER A 356 7.86 -21.85 -34.06
CA SER A 356 8.16 -22.18 -35.46
C SER A 356 8.85 -21.06 -36.24
N THR A 357 8.63 -19.79 -35.88
CA THR A 357 9.21 -18.63 -36.59
C THR A 357 10.29 -17.92 -35.77
N GLY A 358 10.30 -18.09 -34.45
CA GLY A 358 11.11 -17.31 -33.52
C GLY A 358 10.61 -15.88 -33.31
N GLU A 359 9.48 -15.50 -33.93
CA GLU A 359 8.90 -14.17 -33.77
C GLU A 359 8.46 -13.95 -32.33
N THR A 360 8.83 -12.80 -31.80
CA THR A 360 8.61 -12.43 -30.41
C THR A 360 7.62 -11.28 -30.32
N THR A 361 6.61 -11.42 -29.48
CA THR A 361 5.66 -10.35 -29.13
C THR A 361 5.72 -10.14 -27.62
N SER A 362 5.59 -8.90 -27.15
CA SER A 362 5.55 -8.61 -25.72
C SER A 362 4.58 -7.51 -25.39
N ALA A 363 4.01 -7.55 -24.19
CA ALA A 363 3.22 -6.48 -23.60
C ALA A 363 3.75 -6.18 -22.19
N ASN A 364 3.72 -4.91 -21.81
CA ASN A 364 4.00 -4.46 -20.45
C ASN A 364 2.67 -4.19 -19.74
N PHE A 365 2.64 -4.52 -18.45
CA PHE A 365 1.52 -4.34 -17.55
C PHE A 365 2.04 -3.55 -16.33
N ASP A 366 1.45 -2.39 -16.09
CA ASP A 366 1.84 -1.53 -14.98
C ASP A 366 1.19 -2.00 -13.68
N PHE A 367 1.95 -1.96 -12.59
CA PHE A 367 1.41 -2.22 -11.24
C PHE A 367 0.73 -0.99 -10.61
N LEU A 368 0.64 0.12 -11.34
CA LEU A 368 0.19 1.43 -10.83
C LEU A 368 -1.30 1.71 -11.08
N GLU A 369 -1.93 1.05 -12.04
CA GLU A 369 -3.36 1.21 -12.33
C GLU A 369 -4.18 0.15 -11.59
N GLY A 370 -4.64 0.51 -10.39
CA GLY A 370 -5.55 -0.30 -9.59
C GLY A 370 -4.88 -1.51 -8.96
N GLU A 371 -4.44 -1.37 -7.70
CA GLU A 371 -4.44 -2.56 -6.84
C GLU A 371 -5.88 -3.10 -6.84
N PRO A 372 -6.10 -4.39 -7.15
CA PRO A 372 -7.44 -4.97 -7.13
C PRO A 372 -8.09 -4.91 -5.74
#